data_AF-A0A2K2G4X8-F1
#
_entry.id   AF-A0A2K2G4X8-F1
#
_cell.length_a   1.000
_cell.length_b   1.000
_cell.length_c   1.000
_cell.angle_alpha   90.00
_cell.angle_beta   90.00
_cell.angle_gamma   90.00
#
_symmetry.space_group_name_H-M   'P 1'
#
loop_
_entity.id
_entity.type
_entity.pdbx_description
1 polymer ?
#
loop_
_entity_poly.entity_id
_entity_poly.type
_entity_poly.pdbx_seq_one_letter_code
_entity_poly.pdbx_strand_id
1 'polypeptide(L)'
;MDVIVSRTRLAECAPLYSYRALVSLEDVDPDRRHRVAVLHVQTATIRAACTRIADTIAPHRWFERDMAVSFDLAAQLGLAARRIEALLLPSVFPEMTTWLAPIALRLEHDPGSASHRVATIDLNAAFDAVVPRIDTLTAAELAPPRSTDRRAA
;
A
#
# COMPACT_ATOMS: atom_id res chain seq x y z
N MET A 1 -5.20 10.43 -2.32
CA MET A 1 -5.27 9.11 -2.98
C MET A 1 -5.86 8.12 -2.01
N ASP A 2 -6.75 7.26 -2.47
CA ASP A 2 -7.37 6.23 -1.65
C ASP A 2 -6.59 4.92 -1.73
N VAL A 3 -6.35 4.35 -0.55
CA VAL A 3 -5.74 3.05 -0.35
C VAL A 3 -6.73 2.15 0.38
N ILE A 4 -6.91 0.94 -0.14
CA ILE A 4 -7.64 -0.12 0.51
C ILE A 4 -6.64 -0.93 1.33
N VAL A 5 -6.76 -0.85 2.64
CA VAL A 5 -6.04 -1.73 3.57
C VAL A 5 -6.90 -2.92 3.91
N SER A 6 -6.33 -4.12 3.85
CA SER A 6 -7.07 -5.34 4.13
C SER A 6 -6.26 -6.32 4.98
N ARG A 7 -7.01 -7.07 5.78
CA ARG A 7 -6.59 -8.26 6.51
C ARG A 7 -7.40 -9.43 5.96
N THR A 8 -6.73 -10.40 5.35
CA THR A 8 -7.37 -11.58 4.76
C THR A 8 -6.86 -12.82 5.47
N ARG A 9 -7.78 -13.63 6.01
CA ARG A 9 -7.43 -14.92 6.60
C ARG A 9 -6.87 -15.86 5.52
N LEU A 10 -5.70 -16.41 5.78
CA LEU A 10 -5.15 -17.52 5.01
C LEU A 10 -5.74 -18.81 5.60
N ALA A 11 -6.17 -19.73 4.73
CA ALA A 11 -6.64 -21.04 5.17
C ALA A 11 -5.49 -21.81 5.84
N GLU A 12 -5.82 -22.87 6.58
CA GLU A 12 -4.89 -23.82 7.24
C GLU A 12 -4.52 -23.49 8.70
N CYS A 13 -5.41 -23.90 9.62
CA CYS A 13 -5.22 -24.23 11.05
C CYS A 13 -4.41 -23.33 12.03
N ALA A 14 -4.05 -22.10 11.68
CA ALA A 14 -3.72 -21.05 12.65
C ALA A 14 -4.42 -19.73 12.25
N PRO A 15 -4.61 -18.75 13.14
CA PRO A 15 -5.09 -17.41 12.78
C PRO A 15 -3.98 -16.68 12.00
N LEU A 16 -3.70 -17.14 10.78
CA LEU A 16 -2.69 -16.61 9.88
C LEU A 16 -3.37 -15.65 8.90
N TYR A 17 -2.87 -14.43 8.81
CA TYR A 17 -3.48 -13.39 7.98
C TYR A 17 -2.45 -12.76 7.05
N SER A 18 -2.89 -12.51 5.82
CA SER A 18 -2.19 -11.62 4.89
C SER A 18 -2.72 -10.21 5.09
N TYR A 19 -1.80 -9.27 5.31
CA TYR A 19 -2.11 -7.85 5.33
C TYR A 19 -1.63 -7.20 4.03
N ARG A 20 -2.45 -6.32 3.47
CA ARG A 20 -2.16 -5.63 2.21
C ARG A 20 -2.64 -4.20 2.28
N ALA A 21 -1.92 -3.30 1.64
CA ALA A 21 -2.41 -1.98 1.30
C ALA A 21 -2.33 -1.83 -0.23
N LEU A 22 -3.46 -1.48 -0.86
CA LEU A 22 -3.61 -1.45 -2.31
C LEU A 22 -4.19 -0.10 -2.73
N VAL A 23 -3.62 0.52 -3.77
CA VAL A 23 -4.08 1.82 -4.26
C VAL A 23 -5.28 1.62 -5.19
N SER A 24 -6.32 2.43 -5.05
CA SER A 24 -7.45 2.43 -6.00
C SER A 24 -6.97 2.75 -7.41
N LEU A 25 -7.39 1.97 -8.41
CA LEU A 25 -6.98 2.19 -9.81
C LEU A 25 -7.46 3.55 -10.35
N GLU A 26 -8.53 4.09 -9.76
CA GLU A 26 -9.08 5.41 -10.08
C GLU A 26 -8.12 6.57 -9.72
N ASP A 27 -7.26 6.37 -8.72
CA ASP A 27 -6.27 7.36 -8.27
C ASP A 27 -4.88 7.16 -8.90
N VAL A 28 -4.67 6.03 -9.59
CA VAL A 28 -3.45 5.81 -10.36
C VAL A 28 -3.46 6.73 -11.56
N ASP A 29 -2.31 7.34 -11.85
CA ASP A 29 -2.10 8.16 -13.05
C ASP A 29 -2.59 7.44 -14.32
N PRO A 30 -3.50 8.05 -15.12
CA PRO A 30 -4.04 7.47 -16.34
C PRO A 30 -2.98 6.88 -17.28
N ASP A 31 -1.82 7.52 -17.40
CA ASP A 31 -0.74 7.09 -18.30
C ASP A 31 -0.06 5.79 -17.84
N ARG A 32 -0.34 5.38 -16.59
CA ARG A 32 0.26 4.19 -15.96
C ARG A 32 -0.73 3.06 -15.74
N ARG A 33 -2.04 3.33 -15.73
CA ARG A 33 -3.09 2.33 -15.43
C ARG A 33 -2.98 1.06 -16.29
N HIS A 34 -2.57 1.20 -17.55
CA HIS A 34 -2.41 0.07 -18.48
C HIS A 34 -1.13 -0.74 -18.26
N ARG A 35 -0.22 -0.30 -17.39
CA ARG A 35 1.09 -0.91 -17.13
C ARG A 35 1.20 -1.58 -15.78
N VAL A 36 0.22 -1.36 -14.89
CA VAL A 36 0.21 -1.91 -13.53
C VAL A 36 -0.62 -3.17 -13.46
N ALA A 37 -0.31 -4.05 -12.49
CA ALA A 37 -1.15 -5.21 -12.23
C ALA A 37 -2.47 -4.77 -11.61
N VAL A 38 -3.59 -5.17 -12.21
CA VAL A 38 -4.94 -4.91 -11.68
C VAL A 38 -5.36 -6.08 -10.80
N LEU A 39 -5.61 -5.78 -9.53
CA LEU A 39 -6.13 -6.69 -8.52
C LEU A 39 -7.56 -6.30 -8.18
N HIS A 40 -8.44 -7.29 -8.08
CA HIS A 40 -9.81 -7.06 -7.63
C HIS A 40 -9.95 -7.43 -6.16
N VAL A 41 -10.20 -6.43 -5.34
CA VAL A 41 -10.48 -6.62 -3.91
C VAL A 41 -11.98 -6.64 -3.70
N GLN A 42 -12.45 -7.68 -3.02
CA GLN A 42 -13.82 -7.73 -2.51
C GLN A 42 -13.84 -7.05 -1.14
N THR A 43 -14.53 -5.92 -1.04
CA THR A 43 -14.88 -5.31 0.25
C THR A 43 -16.35 -5.61 0.55
N ALA A 44 -16.78 -5.38 1.79
CA ALA A 44 -18.16 -5.66 2.21
C ALA A 44 -19.24 -4.94 1.36
N THR A 45 -18.88 -3.84 0.71
CA THR A 45 -19.80 -2.98 -0.03
C THR A 45 -19.50 -2.89 -1.53
N ILE A 46 -18.25 -3.09 -1.96
CA ILE A 46 -17.82 -2.83 -3.34
C ILE A 46 -16.71 -3.80 -3.79
N ARG A 47 -16.76 -4.22 -5.07
CA ARG A 47 -15.60 -4.78 -5.78
C ARG A 47 -14.76 -3.62 -6.33
N ALA A 48 -13.59 -3.36 -5.74
CA ALA A 48 -12.71 -2.31 -6.19
C ALA A 48 -11.58 -2.86 -7.07
N ALA A 49 -11.27 -2.16 -8.17
CA ALA A 49 -10.06 -2.40 -8.94
C ALA A 49 -8.91 -1.62 -8.28
N CYS A 50 -7.85 -2.33 -7.90
CA CYS A 50 -6.73 -1.77 -7.18
C CYS A 50 -5.41 -2.24 -7.79
N THR A 51 -4.31 -1.61 -7.39
CA THR A 51 -2.97 -2.05 -7.73
C THR A 51 -2.08 -2.05 -6.49
N ARG A 52 -0.89 -2.64 -6.60
CA ARG A 52 0.07 -2.71 -5.50
C ARG A 52 0.74 -1.35 -5.30
N ILE A 53 1.10 -1.02 -4.06
CA ILE A 53 1.89 0.19 -3.77
C ILE A 53 3.17 0.23 -4.59
N ALA A 54 3.84 -0.92 -4.77
CA ALA A 54 5.03 -1.04 -5.62
C ALA A 54 4.76 -0.52 -7.05
N ASP A 55 3.64 -0.90 -7.66
CA ASP A 55 3.29 -0.51 -9.03
C ASP A 55 2.92 0.99 -9.13
N THR A 56 2.38 1.57 -8.04
CA THR A 56 2.06 3.00 -7.95
C THR A 56 3.29 3.88 -7.74
N ILE A 57 4.18 3.50 -6.82
CA ILE A 57 5.38 4.29 -6.52
C ILE A 57 6.44 4.17 -7.60
N ALA A 58 6.43 3.08 -8.37
CA ALA A 58 7.44 2.78 -9.39
C ALA A 58 7.78 4.03 -10.24
N PRO A 59 9.06 4.34 -10.47
CA PRO A 59 9.44 5.45 -11.34
C PRO A 59 9.10 5.12 -12.80
N HIS A 60 8.98 6.11 -13.68
CA HIS A 60 8.62 5.86 -15.10
C HIS A 60 9.55 4.85 -15.78
N ARG A 61 10.86 4.92 -15.48
CA ARG A 61 11.90 3.99 -15.94
C ARG A 61 11.65 2.51 -15.60
N TRP A 62 10.78 2.22 -14.63
CA TRP A 62 10.39 0.85 -14.30
C TRP A 62 9.63 0.15 -15.43
N PHE A 63 8.91 0.92 -16.26
CA PHE A 63 8.07 0.39 -17.32
C PHE A 63 8.71 0.50 -18.72
N GLU A 64 9.95 0.98 -18.81
CA GLU A 64 10.66 1.09 -20.07
C GLU A 64 11.17 -0.28 -20.52
N ARG A 65 11.07 -0.56 -21.83
CA ARG A 65 11.15 -1.89 -22.45
C ARG A 65 12.55 -2.53 -22.50
N ASP A 66 13.59 -1.85 -22.05
CA ASP A 66 14.91 -2.45 -21.96
C ASP A 66 15.02 -3.27 -20.68
N MET A 67 14.74 -4.57 -20.83
CA MET A 67 14.71 -5.62 -19.81
C MET A 67 16.09 -5.85 -19.16
N ALA A 68 16.60 -4.83 -18.48
CA ALA A 68 17.60 -4.91 -17.46
C ALA A 68 17.20 -3.93 -16.35
N VAL A 69 15.96 -4.04 -15.87
CA VAL A 69 15.64 -3.52 -14.53
C VAL A 69 16.72 -4.09 -13.61
N SER A 70 17.58 -3.23 -13.07
CA SER A 70 18.62 -3.68 -12.18
C SER A 70 17.94 -4.43 -11.05
N PHE A 71 18.45 -5.61 -10.70
CA PHE A 71 17.97 -6.40 -9.56
C PHE A 71 17.82 -5.52 -8.30
N ASP A 72 18.72 -4.54 -8.19
CA ASP A 72 18.71 -3.50 -7.18
C ASP A 72 17.44 -2.62 -7.19
N LEU A 73 16.99 -2.11 -8.35
CA LEU A 73 15.76 -1.31 -8.44
C LEU A 73 14.53 -2.11 -8.01
N ALA A 74 14.42 -3.37 -8.44
CA ALA A 74 13.31 -4.24 -8.05
C ALA A 74 13.31 -4.52 -6.54
N ALA A 75 14.49 -4.77 -5.94
CA ALA A 75 14.64 -4.98 -4.51
C ALA A 75 14.27 -3.73 -3.70
N GLN A 76 14.76 -2.56 -4.11
CA GLN A 76 14.45 -1.27 -3.47
C GLN A 76 12.96 -0.95 -3.58
N LEU A 77 12.34 -1.22 -4.73
CA LEU A 77 10.90 -1.01 -4.93
C LEU A 77 10.08 -1.89 -4.00
N GLY A 78 10.42 -3.17 -3.90
CA GLY A 78 9.77 -4.11 -2.99
C GLY A 78 9.93 -3.70 -1.51
N LEU A 79 11.12 -3.26 -1.12
CA LEU A 79 11.38 -2.80 0.24
C LEU A 79 10.59 -1.52 0.56
N ALA A 80 10.64 -0.52 -0.32
CA ALA A 80 9.94 0.74 -0.16
C ALA A 80 8.42 0.52 -0.07
N ALA A 81 7.86 -0.31 -0.96
CA ALA A 81 6.45 -0.65 -0.93
C ALA A 81 6.05 -1.34 0.39
N ARG A 82 6.79 -2.36 0.84
CA ARG A 82 6.51 -3.07 2.10
C ARG A 82 6.65 -2.17 3.33
N ARG A 83 7.53 -1.17 3.27
CA ARG A 83 7.69 -0.18 4.33
C ARG A 83 6.53 0.81 4.35
N ILE A 84 6.09 1.30 3.19
CA ILE A 84 4.87 2.13 3.09
C ILE A 84 3.65 1.34 3.61
N GLU A 85 3.49 0.07 3.21
CA GLU A 85 2.44 -0.80 3.74
C GLU A 85 2.49 -0.88 5.27
N ALA A 86 3.68 -1.10 5.84
CA ALA A 86 3.89 -1.14 7.29
C ALA A 86 3.59 0.18 8.01
N LEU A 87 3.66 1.32 7.32
CA LEU A 87 3.29 2.63 7.87
C LEU A 87 1.78 2.89 7.79
N LEU A 88 1.10 2.36 6.77
CA LEU A 88 -0.34 2.55 6.56
C LEU A 88 -1.19 1.57 7.38
N LEU A 89 -0.78 0.30 7.46
CA LEU A 89 -1.53 -0.77 8.13
C LEU A 89 -1.85 -0.51 9.61
N PRO A 90 -0.94 0.02 10.46
CA PRO A 90 -1.21 0.22 11.89
C PRO A 90 -2.35 1.21 12.18
N SER A 91 -2.69 2.09 11.22
CA SER A 91 -3.79 3.05 11.37
C SER A 91 -5.18 2.38 11.44
N VAL A 92 -5.28 1.15 10.94
CA VAL A 92 -6.51 0.36 10.89
C VAL A 92 -6.37 -0.96 11.65
N PHE A 93 -5.20 -1.59 11.55
CA PHE A 93 -4.88 -2.87 12.17
C PHE A 93 -3.77 -2.67 13.20
N PRO A 94 -4.09 -2.29 14.45
CA PRO A 94 -3.08 -1.94 15.47
C PRO A 94 -2.14 -3.10 15.82
N GLU A 95 -2.52 -4.35 15.51
CA GLU A 95 -1.66 -5.52 15.66
C GLU A 95 -0.45 -5.53 14.69
N MET A 96 -0.51 -4.76 13.60
CA MET A 96 0.55 -4.63 12.59
C MET A 96 1.63 -3.64 13.05
N THR A 97 2.52 -4.08 13.94
CA THR A 97 3.59 -3.23 14.52
C THR A 97 4.97 -3.45 13.89
N THR A 98 5.05 -4.29 12.87
CA THR A 98 6.30 -4.67 12.20
C THR A 98 6.88 -3.54 11.35
N TRP A 99 8.20 -3.43 11.31
CA TRP A 99 8.90 -2.44 10.47
C TRP A 99 8.58 -2.57 8.97
N LEU A 100 8.50 -3.80 8.48
CA LEU A 100 8.10 -4.15 7.11
C LEU A 100 6.86 -5.02 7.17
N ALA A 101 5.91 -4.79 6.25
CA ALA A 101 4.72 -5.62 6.18
C ALA A 101 5.14 -7.08 5.91
N PRO A 102 4.85 -8.03 6.81
CA PRO A 102 5.14 -9.43 6.60
C PRO A 102 4.24 -9.99 5.50
N ILE A 103 4.67 -11.07 4.88
CA ILE A 103 3.84 -11.78 3.88
C ILE A 103 2.58 -12.32 4.56
N ALA A 104 2.74 -12.86 5.77
CA ALA A 104 1.65 -13.28 6.63
C ALA A 104 2.03 -13.06 8.11
N LEU A 105 1.05 -12.74 8.94
CA LEU A 105 1.19 -12.57 10.38
C LEU A 105 0.25 -13.54 11.10
N ARG A 106 0.79 -14.27 12.08
CA ARG A 106 0.00 -15.14 12.95
C ARG A 106 -0.49 -14.35 14.16
N LEU A 107 -1.78 -14.39 14.43
CA LEU A 107 -2.39 -13.78 15.61
C LEU A 107 -2.77 -14.83 16.65
N GLU A 108 -2.96 -14.39 17.88
CA GLU A 108 -3.37 -15.24 19.01
C GLU A 108 -4.88 -15.53 19.01
N HIS A 109 -5.67 -14.63 18.42
CA HIS A 109 -7.12 -14.78 18.25
C HIS A 109 -7.52 -14.63 16.78
N ASP A 110 -8.75 -14.98 16.45
CA ASP A 110 -9.33 -14.85 15.11
C ASP A 110 -10.19 -13.57 15.02
N PRO A 111 -9.64 -12.44 14.56
CA PRO A 111 -10.43 -11.22 14.37
C PRO A 111 -11.21 -11.19 13.05
N GLY A 112 -11.18 -12.27 12.25
CA GLY A 112 -11.82 -12.33 10.93
C GLY A 112 -11.15 -11.46 9.85
N SER A 113 -11.57 -11.64 8.60
CA SER A 113 -11.12 -10.79 7.48
C SER A 113 -11.80 -9.42 7.53
N ALA A 114 -11.06 -8.37 7.17
CA ALA A 114 -11.56 -6.99 7.16
C ALA A 114 -10.89 -6.17 6.05
N SER A 115 -11.58 -5.13 5.57
CA SER A 115 -11.07 -4.21 4.55
C SER A 115 -11.57 -2.80 4.84
N HIS A 116 -10.68 -1.82 4.79
CA HIS A 116 -10.98 -0.41 5.05
C HIS A 116 -10.37 0.46 3.97
N ARG A 117 -11.02 1.58 3.66
CA ARG A 117 -10.49 2.63 2.80
C ARG A 117 -9.85 3.70 3.67
N VAL A 118 -8.62 4.07 3.33
CA VAL A 118 -7.86 5.14 3.99
C VAL A 118 -7.31 6.08 2.93
N ALA A 119 -7.28 7.37 3.24
CA ALA A 119 -6.64 8.35 2.38
C ALA A 119 -5.14 8.43 2.68
N THR A 120 -4.35 8.73 1.65
CA THR A 120 -2.89 8.95 1.71
C THR A 120 -2.50 10.11 0.77
N ILE A 121 -1.28 10.60 0.92
CA ILE A 121 -0.61 11.47 -0.06
C ILE A 121 -0.58 10.83 -1.46
N ASP A 122 -0.25 11.61 -2.47
CA ASP A 122 -0.02 11.07 -3.81
C ASP A 122 1.24 10.18 -3.82
N LEU A 123 1.07 8.95 -4.29
CA LEU A 123 2.14 7.95 -4.39
C LEU A 123 2.58 7.73 -5.85
N ASN A 124 1.93 8.36 -6.84
CA ASN A 124 2.28 8.17 -8.24
C ASN A 124 3.74 8.59 -8.50
N ALA A 125 4.56 7.66 -9.01
CA ALA A 125 5.98 7.88 -9.31
C ALA A 125 6.83 8.35 -8.11
N ALA A 126 6.37 8.13 -6.88
CA ALA A 126 6.99 8.68 -5.68
C ALA A 126 8.31 7.97 -5.28
N PHE A 127 8.77 6.95 -6.01
CA PHE A 127 9.96 6.16 -5.67
C PHE A 127 11.19 7.02 -5.36
N ASP A 128 11.54 7.94 -6.25
CA ASP A 128 12.75 8.76 -6.09
C ASP A 128 12.66 9.74 -4.90
N ALA A 129 11.44 10.11 -4.49
CA ALA A 129 11.21 10.94 -3.31
C ALA A 129 11.19 10.12 -2.00
N VAL A 130 10.70 8.87 -2.07
CA VAL A 130 10.48 8.01 -0.91
C VAL A 130 11.75 7.25 -0.52
N VAL A 131 12.46 6.64 -1.47
CA VAL A 131 13.59 5.76 -1.19
C VAL A 131 14.69 6.42 -0.36
N PRO A 132 15.14 7.66 -0.64
CA PRO A 132 16.19 8.31 0.14
C PRO A 132 15.82 8.52 1.62
N ARG A 133 14.52 8.49 1.94
CA ARG A 133 13.99 8.80 3.26
C ARG A 133 13.29 7.61 3.91
N ILE A 134 13.35 6.42 3.31
CA ILE A 134 12.51 5.27 3.67
C ILE A 134 12.65 4.84 5.14
N ASP A 135 13.85 5.01 5.70
CA ASP A 135 14.15 4.70 7.11
C ASP A 135 13.70 5.78 8.09
N THR A 136 13.48 7.00 7.61
CA THR A 136 13.01 8.13 8.42
C THR A 136 11.53 8.45 8.19
N LEU A 137 10.92 7.85 7.17
CA LEU A 137 9.55 8.09 6.77
C LEU A 137 8.59 7.65 7.87
N THR A 138 7.68 8.54 8.23
CA THR A 138 6.67 8.31 9.26
C THR A 138 5.28 8.14 8.66
N ALA A 139 4.36 7.51 9.42
CA ALA A 139 2.97 7.37 9.00
C ALA A 139 2.27 8.74 8.87
N ALA A 140 2.68 9.74 9.65
CA ALA A 140 2.14 11.09 9.59
C ALA A 140 2.47 11.80 8.26
N GLU A 141 3.63 11.51 7.67
CA GLU A 141 4.01 12.06 6.36
C GLU A 141 3.25 11.41 5.19
N LEU A 142 2.74 10.19 5.38
CA LEU A 142 1.89 9.51 4.40
C LEU A 142 0.42 9.88 4.54
N ALA A 143 0.01 10.37 5.71
CA ALA A 143 -1.34 10.86 5.91
C ALA A 143 -1.62 12.06 4.98
N PRO A 144 -2.84 12.17 4.41
CA PRO A 144 -3.19 13.35 3.65
C PRO A 144 -3.04 14.59 4.54
N PRO A 145 -2.70 15.76 3.96
CA PRO A 145 -2.69 16.99 4.71
C PRO A 145 -4.05 17.13 5.41
N ARG A 146 -4.03 17.31 6.74
CA ARG A 146 -5.25 17.63 7.48
C ARG A 146 -5.87 18.84 6.81
N SER A 147 -7.04 18.70 6.21
CA SER A 147 -7.81 19.88 5.82
C SER A 147 -8.04 20.66 7.10
N THR A 148 -7.40 21.82 7.21
CA THR A 148 -7.81 22.82 8.17
C THR A 148 -9.12 23.42 7.67
N ASP A 149 -10.20 22.62 7.65
CA ASP A 149 -11.54 23.15 7.74
C ASP A 149 -11.86 23.41 9.22
N ARG A 150 -11.14 24.41 9.74
CA ARG A 150 -11.68 25.36 10.69
C ARG A 150 -11.97 26.63 9.90
N ARG A 151 -13.15 26.68 9.27
CA ARG A 151 -13.92 27.91 9.04
C ARG A 151 -15.36 27.56 9.38
N ALA A 152 -15.86 27.94 10.55
CA ALA A 152 -16.35 29.28 10.87
C ALA A 152 -17.49 29.69 9.95
N ALA A 153 -18.72 29.29 10.31
CA ALA A 153 -19.97 30.05 10.29
C ALA A 153 -21.09 29.16 10.83
#